data_AF-A0A2V7GDB6-F1
#
_entry.id   AF-A0A2V7GDB6-F1
#
_cell.length_a   1.000
_cell.length_b   1.000
_cell.length_c   1.000
_cell.angle_alpha   90.00
_cell.angle_beta   90.00
_cell.angle_gamma   90.00
#
_symmetry.space_group_name_H-M   'P 1'
#
loop_
_entity.id
_entity.type
_entity.pdbx_description
1 polymer ?
#
loop_
_entity_poly.entity_id
_entity_poly.type
_entity_poly.pdbx_seq_one_letter_code
_entity_poly.pdbx_strand_id
1 'polypeptide(L)'
;MHSMLALAIGLFAAATSPDTTVTVRGILTIQGDSAGRPAGAVLVLPEPVTLVGHSVNVLLLSGDPARWRRYDSHYVEVTGAAGAATPGGVEFQPARVREVEPEGAVGRMVSLSFSQRALVSLSVLPRHFAWQVQGRPSGATPVALFRIGNHGETELDFEFASNEFVCVSVRAEEESEPHWRYQWRYPRPDSRLSVRVGTVFWAMIPLPREALPGPGRYTVRASLCGVPDYQTEAAVEVTG
;
A
#
# COMPACT_ATOMS: atom_id res chain seq x y z
N MET A 1 -55.66 -7.77 54.23
CA MET A 1 -54.85 -6.91 53.36
C MET A 1 -53.39 -7.26 53.57
N HIS A 2 -52.81 -8.09 52.70
CA HIS A 2 -51.37 -8.40 52.73
C HIS A 2 -50.84 -8.37 51.30
N SER A 3 -49.90 -7.47 51.07
CA SER A 3 -49.32 -7.07 49.79
C SER A 3 -48.53 -8.22 49.13
N MET A 4 -48.76 -8.44 47.84
CA MET A 4 -47.86 -9.19 46.97
C MET A 4 -46.70 -8.28 46.54
N LEU A 5 -45.48 -8.66 46.89
CA LEU A 5 -44.25 -8.06 46.39
C LEU A 5 -43.86 -8.81 45.10
N ALA A 6 -44.05 -8.19 43.94
CA ALA A 6 -43.60 -8.72 42.67
C ALA A 6 -42.11 -8.39 42.48
N LEU A 7 -41.25 -9.41 42.54
CA LEU A 7 -39.82 -9.30 42.27
C LEU A 7 -39.60 -9.34 40.75
N ALA A 8 -39.44 -8.17 40.12
CA ALA A 8 -39.04 -8.07 38.72
C ALA A 8 -37.52 -8.29 38.62
N ILE A 9 -37.11 -9.50 38.22
CA ILE A 9 -35.73 -9.81 37.87
C ILE A 9 -35.49 -9.28 36.45
N GLY A 10 -34.86 -8.11 36.36
CA GLY A 10 -34.38 -7.55 35.09
C GLY A 10 -33.23 -8.39 34.55
N LEU A 11 -33.48 -9.09 33.43
CA LEU A 11 -32.43 -9.69 32.61
C LEU A 11 -31.58 -8.57 32.00
N PHE A 12 -30.43 -8.29 32.60
CA PHE A 12 -29.35 -7.59 31.92
C PHE A 12 -28.78 -8.54 30.87
N ALA A 13 -29.34 -8.52 29.66
CA ALA A 13 -28.63 -9.00 28.48
C ALA A 13 -27.42 -8.09 28.31
N ALA A 14 -26.23 -8.57 28.71
CA ALA A 14 -24.98 -7.90 28.39
C ALA A 14 -24.91 -7.79 26.86
N ALA A 15 -25.03 -6.56 26.34
CA ALA A 15 -24.82 -6.30 24.94
C ALA A 15 -23.38 -6.71 24.60
N THR A 16 -23.21 -7.76 23.82
CA THR A 16 -21.93 -8.12 23.23
C THR A 16 -21.47 -6.90 22.44
N SER A 17 -20.41 -6.24 22.90
CA SER A 17 -19.81 -5.14 22.14
C SER A 17 -19.49 -5.67 20.75
N PRO A 18 -19.91 -5.00 19.66
CA PRO A 18 -19.54 -5.42 18.31
C PRO A 18 -18.01 -5.48 18.23
N ASP A 19 -17.48 -6.55 17.65
CA ASP A 19 -16.05 -6.63 17.34
C ASP A 19 -15.76 -5.58 16.26
N THR A 20 -15.01 -4.54 16.65
CA THR A 20 -14.61 -3.44 15.77
C THR A 20 -13.21 -3.65 15.20
N THR A 21 -12.63 -4.85 15.41
CA THR A 21 -11.31 -5.17 14.91
C THR A 21 -11.34 -5.33 13.39
N VAL A 22 -10.44 -4.63 12.72
CA VAL A 22 -10.25 -4.69 11.26
C VAL A 22 -8.79 -4.99 10.95
N THR A 23 -8.58 -5.63 9.81
CA THR A 23 -7.25 -5.90 9.26
C THR A 23 -7.07 -5.10 7.98
N VAL A 24 -6.00 -4.31 7.93
CA VAL A 24 -5.65 -3.45 6.80
C VAL A 24 -4.20 -3.71 6.38
N ARG A 25 -3.89 -3.48 5.11
CA ARG A 25 -2.54 -3.67 4.55
C ARG A 25 -2.06 -2.39 3.90
N GLY A 26 -0.79 -2.08 4.10
CA GLY A 26 -0.21 -0.85 3.57
C GLY A 26 1.27 -0.70 3.90
N ILE A 27 1.85 0.41 3.49
CA ILE A 27 3.24 0.76 3.76
C ILE A 27 3.29 1.53 5.08
N LEU A 28 3.99 0.99 6.08
CA LEU A 28 4.21 1.71 7.32
C LEU A 28 5.30 2.75 7.12
N THR A 29 5.05 3.98 7.53
CA THR A 29 6.02 5.08 7.47
C THR A 29 6.11 5.76 8.81
N ILE A 30 7.34 5.87 9.33
CA ILE A 30 7.63 6.66 10.52
C ILE A 30 8.00 8.07 10.11
N GLN A 31 7.28 9.03 10.67
CA GLN A 31 7.55 10.45 10.50
C GLN A 31 8.51 10.90 11.61
N GLY A 32 9.60 11.56 11.23
CA GLY A 32 10.51 12.21 12.17
C GLY A 32 10.03 13.60 12.58
N ASP A 33 10.32 14.03 13.80
CA ASP A 33 10.29 15.45 14.18
C ASP A 33 11.47 16.20 13.53
N SER A 34 11.56 17.51 13.77
CA SER A 34 12.68 18.34 13.29
C SER A 34 14.06 17.89 13.79
N ALA A 35 14.13 17.05 14.82
CA ALA A 35 15.35 16.45 15.36
C ALA A 35 15.58 15.00 14.88
N GLY A 36 14.76 14.50 13.96
CA GLY A 36 14.84 13.14 13.42
C GLY A 36 14.37 12.04 14.37
N ARG A 37 13.71 12.39 15.49
CA ARG A 37 13.11 11.41 16.41
C ARG A 37 11.74 10.99 15.88
N PRO A 38 11.32 9.72 16.03
CA PRO A 38 9.99 9.30 15.64
C PRO A 38 8.92 10.15 16.34
N ALA A 39 8.16 10.90 15.56
CA ALA A 39 7.10 11.80 16.02
C ALA A 39 5.70 11.20 15.80
N GLY A 40 5.57 10.36 14.76
CA GLY A 40 4.33 9.69 14.42
C GLY A 40 4.59 8.50 13.50
N ALA A 41 3.58 7.65 13.36
CA ALA A 41 3.57 6.58 12.38
C ALA A 41 2.27 6.64 11.59
N VAL A 42 2.38 6.41 10.28
CA VAL A 42 1.23 6.33 9.39
C VAL A 42 1.27 5.02 8.62
N LEU A 43 0.11 4.53 8.24
CA LEU A 43 -0.03 3.44 7.29
C LEU A 43 -0.61 4.00 6.00
N VAL A 44 0.22 4.01 4.95
CA VAL A 44 -0.19 4.43 3.61
C VAL A 44 -0.80 3.23 2.89
N LEU A 45 -2.04 3.36 2.43
CA LEU A 45 -2.83 2.29 1.86
C LEU A 45 -2.83 2.40 0.33
N PRO A 46 -2.27 1.42 -0.40
CA PRO A 46 -2.36 1.40 -1.87
C PRO A 46 -3.79 1.24 -2.36
N GLU A 47 -4.61 0.50 -1.61
CA GLU A 47 -6.04 0.33 -1.86
C GLU A 47 -6.82 1.13 -0.81
N PRO A 48 -7.71 2.06 -1.21
CA PRO A 48 -8.57 2.77 -0.28
C PRO A 48 -9.41 1.81 0.54
N VAL A 49 -9.45 2.01 1.85
CA VAL A 49 -10.33 1.25 2.75
C VAL A 49 -11.46 2.14 3.24
N THR A 50 -12.67 1.59 3.36
CA THR A 50 -13.78 2.30 3.99
C THR A 50 -13.77 2.01 5.49
N LEU A 51 -13.44 3.01 6.30
CA LEU A 51 -13.45 2.93 7.76
C LEU A 51 -14.27 4.09 8.33
N VAL A 52 -15.15 3.77 9.28
CA VAL A 52 -16.00 4.76 9.95
C VAL A 52 -16.81 5.62 8.95
N GLY A 53 -17.23 5.03 7.83
CA GLY A 53 -17.98 5.72 6.77
C GLY A 53 -17.14 6.57 5.81
N HIS A 54 -15.81 6.55 5.93
CA HIS A 54 -14.90 7.32 5.08
C HIS A 54 -13.98 6.41 4.26
N SER A 55 -13.83 6.69 2.97
CA SER A 55 -12.78 6.08 2.15
C SER A 55 -11.45 6.78 2.42
N VAL A 56 -10.45 6.05 2.90
CA VAL A 56 -9.16 6.60 3.32
C VAL A 56 -7.99 5.84 2.71
N ASN A 57 -6.93 6.59 2.38
CA ASN A 57 -5.66 6.07 1.86
C ASN A 57 -4.52 6.18 2.87
N VAL A 58 -4.78 6.74 4.05
CA VAL A 58 -3.80 6.92 5.11
C VAL A 58 -4.49 6.71 6.45
N LEU A 59 -3.85 5.94 7.33
CA LEU A 59 -4.24 5.78 8.73
C LEU A 59 -3.16 6.36 9.65
N LEU A 60 -3.59 7.04 10.70
CA LEU A 60 -2.71 7.60 11.73
C LEU A 60 -2.58 6.55 12.84
N LEU A 61 -1.41 5.95 13.00
CA LEU A 61 -1.22 4.88 13.99
C LEU A 61 -1.03 5.49 15.38
N SER A 62 -1.90 5.13 16.32
CA SER A 62 -1.81 5.61 17.70
C SER A 62 -0.90 4.71 18.56
N GLY A 63 -0.09 5.36 19.40
CA GLY A 63 0.90 4.70 20.26
C GLY A 63 2.33 5.18 19.98
N ASP A 64 3.30 4.53 20.60
CA ASP A 64 4.73 4.86 20.45
C ASP A 64 5.29 4.35 19.10
N PRO A 65 5.68 5.25 18.17
CA PRO A 65 6.23 4.87 16.88
C PRO A 65 7.53 4.07 16.99
N ALA A 66 8.27 4.19 18.10
CA ALA A 66 9.51 3.43 18.30
C ALA A 66 9.28 1.91 18.25
N ARG A 67 8.07 1.45 18.61
CA ARG A 67 7.67 0.03 18.56
C ARG A 67 7.64 -0.55 17.14
N TRP A 68 7.51 0.29 16.12
CA TRP A 68 7.39 -0.13 14.72
C TRP A 68 8.59 0.26 13.85
N ARG A 69 9.70 0.70 14.45
CA ARG A 69 10.92 1.10 13.69
C ARG A 69 11.40 0.03 12.70
N ARG A 70 11.31 -1.25 13.07
CA ARG A 70 11.71 -2.36 12.18
C ARG A 70 10.83 -2.51 10.94
N TYR A 71 9.67 -1.86 10.91
CA TYR A 71 8.71 -1.90 9.80
C TYR A 71 8.70 -0.60 9.01
N ASP A 72 9.58 0.36 9.31
CA ASP A 72 9.60 1.63 8.61
C ASP A 72 9.95 1.44 7.14
N SER A 73 9.08 1.93 6.25
CA SER A 73 9.08 1.67 4.81
C SER A 73 8.73 0.24 4.39
N HIS A 74 8.25 -0.64 5.28
CA HIS A 74 7.85 -2.00 4.92
C HIS A 74 6.34 -2.10 4.63
N TYR A 75 5.98 -3.05 3.77
CA TYR A 75 4.58 -3.43 3.57
C TYR A 75 4.14 -4.33 4.73
N VAL A 76 3.09 -3.94 5.42
CA VAL A 76 2.63 -4.61 6.63
C VAL A 76 1.14 -4.87 6.58
N GLU A 77 0.74 -5.91 7.30
CA GLU A 77 -0.63 -6.12 7.72
C GLU A 77 -0.77 -5.64 9.17
N VAL A 78 -1.72 -4.75 9.39
CA VAL A 78 -2.06 -4.19 10.70
C VAL A 78 -3.46 -4.64 11.08
N THR A 79 -3.58 -5.26 12.25
CA THR A 79 -4.88 -5.60 12.85
C THR A 79 -5.09 -4.74 14.09
N GLY A 80 -6.27 -4.15 14.22
CA GLY A 80 -6.57 -3.21 15.29
C GLY A 80 -7.94 -2.56 15.14
N ALA A 81 -8.18 -1.48 15.87
CA ALA A 81 -9.47 -0.78 15.85
C ALA A 81 -9.32 0.60 15.20
N ALA A 82 -10.30 0.97 14.37
CA ALA A 82 -10.41 2.33 13.84
C ALA A 82 -11.00 3.25 14.93
N GLY A 83 -10.36 4.39 15.14
CA GLY A 83 -10.79 5.47 16.01
C GLY A 83 -11.56 6.55 15.26
N ALA A 84 -11.54 7.78 15.78
CA ALA A 84 -12.21 8.90 15.16
C ALA A 84 -11.54 9.32 13.84
N ALA A 85 -12.35 9.80 12.89
CA ALA A 85 -11.84 10.50 11.73
C ALA A 85 -11.38 11.91 12.14
N THR A 86 -10.19 12.30 11.67
CA THR A 86 -9.61 13.64 11.86
C THR A 86 -9.32 14.26 10.48
N PRO A 87 -9.05 15.58 10.39
CA PRO A 87 -8.60 16.19 9.14
C PRO A 87 -7.32 15.56 8.55
N GLY A 88 -6.49 14.94 9.39
CA GLY A 88 -5.25 14.27 8.97
C GLY A 88 -5.42 12.80 8.55
N GLY A 89 -6.62 12.23 8.70
CA GLY A 89 -6.91 10.82 8.45
C GLY A 89 -7.67 10.16 9.59
N VAL A 90 -7.91 8.86 9.46
CA VAL A 90 -8.57 8.06 10.51
C VAL A 90 -7.52 7.56 11.49
N GLU A 91 -7.73 7.82 12.78
CA GLU A 91 -6.89 7.23 13.83
C GLU A 91 -7.06 5.71 13.84
N PHE A 92 -5.97 4.98 14.06
CA PHE A 92 -5.98 3.53 14.08
C PHE A 92 -5.13 3.04 15.25
N GLN A 93 -5.72 2.24 16.13
CA GLN A 93 -5.04 1.66 17.28
C GLN A 93 -4.53 0.25 16.95
N PRO A 94 -3.22 0.05 16.69
CA PRO A 94 -2.70 -1.24 16.26
C PRO A 94 -2.64 -2.22 17.43
N ALA A 95 -3.30 -3.37 17.28
CA ALA A 95 -3.16 -4.50 18.20
C ALA A 95 -2.02 -5.44 17.76
N ARG A 96 -1.86 -5.63 16.44
CA ARG A 96 -0.82 -6.47 15.85
C ARG A 96 -0.32 -5.85 14.54
N VAL A 97 0.99 -5.87 14.35
CA VAL A 97 1.66 -5.49 13.09
C VAL A 97 2.55 -6.65 12.67
N ARG A 98 2.43 -7.06 11.40
CA ARG A 98 3.35 -8.04 10.79
C ARG A 98 3.74 -7.58 9.40
N GLU A 99 4.98 -7.83 9.03
CA GLU A 99 5.43 -7.66 7.66
C GLU A 99 4.83 -8.76 6.77
N VAL A 100 4.36 -8.37 5.60
CA VAL A 100 3.80 -9.27 4.59
C VAL A 100 4.21 -8.78 3.20
N GLU A 101 4.12 -9.65 2.21
CA GLU A 101 4.27 -9.24 0.83
C GLU A 101 2.93 -8.73 0.25
N PRO A 102 2.95 -7.73 -0.65
CA PRO A 102 1.77 -7.38 -1.44
C PRO A 102 1.24 -8.60 -2.20
N GLU A 103 -0.09 -8.67 -2.33
CA GLU A 103 -0.73 -9.80 -3.02
C GLU A 103 -0.33 -9.84 -4.50
N GLY A 104 0.24 -10.96 -4.93
CA GLY A 104 0.66 -11.14 -6.32
C GLY A 104 1.99 -10.47 -6.65
N ALA A 105 2.78 -10.07 -5.64
CA ALA A 105 4.09 -9.49 -5.85
C ALA A 105 5.00 -10.45 -6.65
N VAL A 106 5.51 -9.97 -7.78
CA VAL A 106 6.53 -10.65 -8.60
C VAL A 106 7.83 -9.86 -8.46
N GLY A 107 8.88 -10.53 -7.98
CA GLY A 107 10.15 -9.89 -7.69
C GLY A 107 11.36 -10.66 -8.19
N ARG A 108 12.45 -9.93 -8.40
CA ARG A 108 13.75 -10.48 -8.76
C ARG A 108 14.87 -9.74 -8.05
N MET A 109 15.95 -10.47 -7.76
CA MET A 109 17.18 -9.86 -7.26
C MET A 109 17.98 -9.26 -8.41
N VAL A 110 18.34 -8.00 -8.27
CA VAL A 110 19.30 -7.29 -9.11
C VAL A 110 20.59 -7.17 -8.32
N SER A 111 21.70 -7.64 -8.89
CA SER A 111 23.03 -7.54 -8.26
C SER A 111 23.95 -6.79 -9.21
N LEU A 112 24.31 -5.56 -8.87
CA LEU A 112 25.26 -4.75 -9.65
C LEU A 112 26.71 -5.03 -9.20
N SER A 113 26.88 -5.41 -7.93
CA SER A 113 28.15 -5.82 -7.34
C SER A 113 27.91 -6.75 -6.16
N PHE A 114 28.97 -7.19 -5.48
CA PHE A 114 28.85 -7.99 -4.26
C PHE A 114 28.14 -7.23 -3.12
N SER A 115 28.40 -5.92 -2.99
CA SER A 115 27.82 -5.07 -1.94
C SER A 115 26.52 -4.38 -2.36
N GLN A 116 26.22 -4.30 -3.65
CA GLN A 116 25.00 -3.67 -4.19
C GLN A 116 24.02 -4.70 -4.71
N ARG A 117 23.03 -5.01 -3.87
CA ARG A 117 21.96 -5.96 -4.17
C ARG A 117 20.60 -5.32 -3.87
N ALA A 118 19.69 -5.42 -4.82
CA ALA A 118 18.35 -4.86 -4.70
C ALA A 118 17.30 -5.93 -5.02
N LEU A 119 16.24 -5.98 -4.23
CA LEU A 119 15.03 -6.70 -4.60
C LEU A 119 14.12 -5.72 -5.33
N VAL A 120 13.90 -5.96 -6.61
CA VAL A 120 12.95 -5.20 -7.42
C VAL A 120 11.69 -6.04 -7.53
N SER A 121 10.54 -5.49 -7.15
CA SER A 121 9.27 -6.20 -7.33
C SER A 121 8.12 -5.28 -7.69
N LEU A 122 7.07 -5.90 -8.24
CA LEU A 122 5.87 -5.22 -8.67
C LEU A 122 4.67 -6.08 -8.28
N SER A 123 3.62 -5.40 -7.85
CA SER A 123 2.30 -5.96 -7.58
C SER A 123 1.26 -5.07 -8.24
N VAL A 124 0.11 -5.64 -8.63
CA VAL A 124 -1.07 -4.84 -8.99
C VAL A 124 -2.16 -5.15 -7.99
N LEU A 125 -2.69 -4.13 -7.33
CA LEU A 125 -3.65 -4.24 -6.25
C LEU A 125 -4.93 -3.47 -6.61
N PRO A 126 -6.11 -4.12 -6.60
CA PRO A 126 -6.31 -5.57 -6.54
C PRO A 126 -5.84 -6.25 -7.85
N ARG A 127 -5.44 -7.53 -7.76
CA ARG A 127 -5.00 -8.31 -8.94
C ARG A 127 -6.15 -8.69 -9.88
N HIS A 128 -7.36 -8.83 -9.32
CA HIS A 128 -8.58 -9.14 -10.07
C HIS A 128 -9.65 -8.15 -9.64
N PHE A 129 -10.25 -7.45 -10.59
CA PHE A 129 -11.33 -6.50 -10.30
C PHE A 129 -12.22 -6.33 -11.51
N ALA A 130 -13.40 -5.75 -11.31
CA ALA A 130 -14.24 -5.26 -12.39
C ALA A 130 -14.40 -3.75 -12.23
N TRP A 131 -14.51 -3.01 -13.32
CA TRP A 131 -14.91 -1.58 -13.25
C TRP A 131 -16.37 -1.42 -12.84
N GLN A 132 -17.19 -2.41 -13.16
CA GLN A 132 -18.61 -2.44 -12.85
C GLN A 132 -19.00 -3.79 -12.27
N VAL A 133 -19.90 -3.78 -11.29
CA VAL A 133 -20.53 -4.97 -10.73
C VAL A 133 -22.03 -4.77 -10.85
N GLN A 134 -22.71 -5.67 -11.57
CA GLN A 134 -24.15 -5.57 -11.83
C GLN A 134 -24.58 -4.20 -12.40
N GLY A 135 -23.78 -3.67 -13.33
CA GLY A 135 -24.03 -2.39 -13.99
C GLY A 135 -23.76 -1.13 -13.14
N ARG A 136 -23.22 -1.27 -11.92
CA ARG A 136 -22.84 -0.15 -11.06
C ARG A 136 -21.31 -0.04 -10.95
N PRO A 137 -20.73 1.17 -10.85
CA PRO A 137 -19.29 1.33 -10.60
C PRO A 137 -18.88 0.55 -9.34
N SER A 138 -17.80 -0.23 -9.45
CA SER A 138 -17.27 -1.01 -8.33
C SER A 138 -16.53 -0.16 -7.30
N GLY A 139 -16.08 1.04 -7.69
CA GLY A 139 -15.18 1.87 -6.90
C GLY A 139 -13.72 1.38 -6.92
N ALA A 140 -13.38 0.39 -7.75
CA ALA A 140 -12.03 -0.11 -7.88
C ALA A 140 -11.05 1.00 -8.30
N THR A 141 -9.93 1.10 -7.60
CA THR A 141 -8.82 2.01 -7.90
C THR A 141 -7.53 1.20 -7.97
N PRO A 142 -7.28 0.48 -9.08
CA PRO A 142 -6.14 -0.39 -9.17
C PRO A 142 -4.83 0.42 -9.13
N VAL A 143 -3.84 -0.10 -8.41
CA VAL A 143 -2.53 0.53 -8.23
C VAL A 143 -1.44 -0.48 -8.57
N ALA A 144 -0.51 -0.07 -9.42
CA ALA A 144 0.76 -0.75 -9.58
C ALA A 144 1.70 -0.33 -8.45
N LEU A 145 2.09 -1.28 -7.61
CA LEU A 145 2.95 -1.07 -6.46
C LEU A 145 4.35 -1.57 -6.78
N PHE A 146 5.23 -0.65 -7.20
CA PHE A 146 6.62 -0.94 -7.54
C PHE A 146 7.51 -0.69 -6.32
N ARG A 147 8.47 -1.59 -6.07
CA ARG A 147 9.42 -1.45 -4.96
C ARG A 147 10.85 -1.75 -5.34
N ILE A 148 11.75 -1.10 -4.62
CA ILE A 148 13.19 -1.42 -4.58
C ILE A 148 13.59 -1.55 -3.12
N GLY A 149 13.79 -2.79 -2.67
CA GLY A 149 14.36 -3.09 -1.36
C GLY A 149 15.88 -3.19 -1.44
N ASN A 150 16.61 -2.50 -0.57
CA ASN A 150 18.08 -2.63 -0.51
C ASN A 150 18.49 -3.81 0.39
N HIS A 151 19.00 -4.87 -0.23
CA HIS A 151 19.53 -6.09 0.41
C HIS A 151 21.08 -6.16 0.34
N GLY A 152 21.71 -5.05 -0.03
CA GLY A 152 23.16 -4.88 -0.07
C GLY A 152 23.75 -4.51 1.28
N GLU A 153 25.02 -4.11 1.23
CA GLU A 153 25.80 -3.61 2.37
C GLU A 153 26.04 -2.09 2.27
N THR A 154 25.71 -1.48 1.13
CA THR A 154 25.83 -0.03 0.88
C THR A 154 24.50 0.55 0.45
N GLU A 155 24.34 1.87 0.58
CA GLU A 155 23.20 2.58 -0.01
C GLU A 155 23.14 2.39 -1.53
N LEU A 156 21.93 2.40 -2.08
CA LEU A 156 21.71 2.46 -3.52
C LEU A 156 21.40 3.91 -3.88
N ASP A 157 22.26 4.51 -4.69
CA ASP A 157 22.08 5.87 -5.19
C ASP A 157 21.77 5.83 -6.68
N PHE A 158 20.71 6.51 -7.07
CA PHE A 158 20.30 6.70 -8.46
C PHE A 158 20.21 8.20 -8.75
N GLU A 159 20.71 8.60 -9.91
CA GLU A 159 20.62 9.95 -10.42
C GLU A 159 19.87 9.93 -11.75
N PHE A 160 18.81 10.72 -11.83
CA PHE A 160 17.92 10.80 -12.99
C PHE A 160 18.07 12.14 -13.71
N ALA A 161 17.66 12.20 -14.97
CA ALA A 161 17.64 13.44 -15.74
C ALA A 161 16.49 14.40 -15.32
N SER A 162 15.45 13.87 -14.70
CA SER A 162 14.27 14.59 -14.21
C SER A 162 13.78 13.94 -12.90
N ASN A 163 12.69 14.44 -12.31
CA ASN A 163 12.05 13.79 -11.16
C ASN A 163 11.13 12.62 -11.56
N GLU A 164 11.21 12.13 -12.80
CA GLU A 164 10.48 10.96 -13.31
C GLU A 164 11.29 9.68 -13.01
N PHE A 165 10.97 9.02 -11.90
CA PHE A 165 11.80 7.93 -11.39
C PHE A 165 11.34 6.57 -11.89
N VAL A 166 10.03 6.35 -12.03
CA VAL A 166 9.47 5.03 -12.38
C VAL A 166 8.67 5.13 -13.68
N CYS A 167 9.07 4.31 -14.65
CA CYS A 167 8.43 4.20 -15.95
C CYS A 167 7.54 2.96 -15.93
N VAL A 168 6.26 3.15 -16.25
CA VAL A 168 5.25 2.08 -16.25
C VAL A 168 4.62 1.98 -17.63
N SER A 169 4.37 0.75 -18.07
CA SER A 169 3.62 0.49 -19.29
C SER A 169 2.64 -0.65 -19.08
N VAL A 170 1.49 -0.58 -19.75
CA VAL A 170 0.48 -1.63 -19.75
C VAL A 170 0.24 -2.12 -21.16
N ARG A 171 0.17 -3.46 -21.29
CA ARG A 171 -0.04 -4.18 -22.54
C ARG A 171 -1.13 -5.22 -22.31
N ALA A 172 -2.13 -5.29 -23.19
CA ALA A 172 -3.08 -6.40 -23.18
C ALA A 172 -2.37 -7.69 -23.63
N GLU A 173 -2.80 -8.86 -23.16
CA GLU A 173 -2.14 -10.14 -23.51
C GLU A 173 -2.05 -10.38 -25.03
N GLU A 174 -3.05 -9.90 -25.77
CA GLU A 174 -3.20 -10.03 -27.23
C GLU A 174 -2.37 -9.01 -28.03
N GLU A 175 -1.87 -7.96 -27.39
CA GLU A 175 -1.14 -6.87 -28.05
C GLU A 175 0.38 -7.12 -27.99
N SER A 176 1.10 -6.76 -29.05
CA SER A 176 2.57 -6.84 -29.06
C SER A 176 3.23 -5.63 -28.40
N GLU A 177 2.58 -4.48 -28.41
CA GLU A 177 3.09 -3.19 -27.90
C GLU A 177 2.19 -2.66 -26.78
N PRO A 178 2.74 -1.94 -25.78
CA PRO A 178 1.91 -1.36 -24.75
C PRO A 178 1.08 -0.19 -25.29
N HIS A 179 -0.23 -0.24 -25.07
CA HIS A 179 -1.16 0.82 -25.42
C HIS A 179 -1.11 2.00 -24.44
N TRP A 180 -0.62 1.78 -23.21
CA TRP A 180 -0.52 2.83 -22.20
C TRP A 180 0.88 2.89 -21.60
N ARG A 181 1.36 4.12 -21.36
CA ARG A 181 2.66 4.42 -20.74
C ARG A 181 2.51 5.60 -19.78
N TYR A 182 3.23 5.57 -18.68
CA TYR A 182 3.23 6.62 -17.68
C TYR A 182 4.59 6.75 -17.00
N GLN A 183 4.92 7.96 -16.60
CA GLN A 183 6.15 8.28 -15.86
C GLN A 183 5.74 8.84 -14.52
N TRP A 184 5.99 8.06 -13.47
CA TRP A 184 5.68 8.44 -12.11
C TRP A 184 6.74 9.39 -11.58
N ARG A 185 6.27 10.53 -11.05
CA ARG A 185 7.14 11.59 -10.53
C ARG A 185 7.27 11.46 -9.02
N TYR A 186 8.52 11.54 -8.55
CA TYR A 186 8.77 11.63 -7.12
C TYR A 186 8.22 12.95 -6.58
N PRO A 187 7.51 12.96 -5.43
CA PRO A 187 6.87 14.18 -4.91
C PRO A 187 7.83 15.32 -4.58
N ARG A 188 9.12 15.02 -4.36
CA ARG A 188 10.15 16.05 -4.18
C ARG A 188 10.73 16.42 -5.55
N PRO A 189 11.05 17.70 -5.80
CA PRO A 189 11.65 18.15 -7.05
C PRO A 189 13.14 17.73 -7.20
N ASP A 190 13.53 16.64 -6.54
CA ASP A 190 14.88 16.09 -6.56
C ASP A 190 15.02 15.12 -7.74
N SER A 191 16.22 15.03 -8.29
CA SER A 191 16.58 14.04 -9.31
C SER A 191 17.37 12.87 -8.74
N ARG A 192 17.67 12.88 -7.44
CA ARG A 192 18.35 11.78 -6.74
C ARG A 192 17.38 10.91 -5.95
N LEU A 193 17.55 9.60 -6.06
CA LEU A 193 16.93 8.61 -5.20
C LEU A 193 18.03 7.88 -4.42
N SER A 194 17.94 7.89 -3.09
CA SER A 194 18.77 7.04 -2.22
C SER A 194 17.89 6.04 -1.49
N VAL A 195 18.27 4.76 -1.56
CA VAL A 195 17.65 3.67 -0.80
C VAL A 195 18.68 3.14 0.20
N ARG A 196 18.47 3.46 1.47
CA ARG A 196 19.36 3.04 2.56
C ARG A 196 19.31 1.52 2.76
N VAL A 197 20.39 0.96 3.31
CA VAL A 197 20.45 -0.46 3.68
C VAL A 197 19.28 -0.82 4.58
N GLY A 198 18.58 -1.91 4.26
CA GLY A 198 17.42 -2.39 5.02
C GLY A 198 16.17 -1.53 4.86
N THR A 199 16.14 -0.56 3.95
CA THR A 199 14.94 0.23 3.64
C THR A 199 14.40 -0.11 2.26
N VAL A 200 13.16 0.31 1.99
CA VAL A 200 12.46 0.05 0.74
C VAL A 200 11.97 1.36 0.15
N PHE A 201 12.26 1.58 -1.12
CA PHE A 201 11.60 2.60 -1.92
C PHE A 201 10.30 2.03 -2.48
N TRP A 202 9.22 2.80 -2.40
CA TRP A 202 7.93 2.47 -2.98
C TRP A 202 7.47 3.56 -3.96
N ALA A 203 6.93 3.12 -5.10
CA ALA A 203 6.12 3.95 -5.97
C ALA A 203 4.73 3.33 -6.08
N MET A 204 3.70 4.13 -5.80
CA MET A 204 2.29 3.78 -5.99
C MET A 204 1.82 4.49 -7.26
N ILE A 205 1.56 3.71 -8.32
CA ILE A 205 1.15 4.22 -9.62
C ILE A 205 -0.31 3.85 -9.84
N PRO A 206 -1.25 4.81 -9.77
CA PRO A 206 -2.64 4.57 -10.14
C PRO A 206 -2.74 4.08 -11.59
N LEU A 207 -3.49 3.02 -11.81
CA LEU A 207 -3.81 2.50 -13.13
C LEU A 207 -5.22 2.98 -13.52
N PRO A 208 -5.34 4.03 -14.35
CA PRO A 208 -6.66 4.57 -14.69
C PRO A 208 -7.36 3.66 -15.71
N ARG A 209 -8.62 3.97 -16.01
CA ARG A 209 -9.42 3.17 -16.96
C ARG A 209 -8.78 3.10 -18.34
N GLU A 210 -8.07 4.13 -18.78
CA GLU A 210 -7.39 4.13 -20.09
C GLU A 210 -6.21 3.15 -20.15
N ALA A 211 -5.65 2.74 -19.00
CA ALA A 211 -4.61 1.73 -18.91
C ALA A 211 -5.16 0.29 -18.89
N LEU A 212 -6.42 0.12 -18.48
CA LEU A 212 -7.09 -1.18 -18.32
C LEU A 212 -8.56 -1.06 -18.82
N PRO A 213 -8.79 -0.86 -20.13
CA PRO A 213 -10.05 -0.31 -20.64
C PRO A 213 -11.27 -1.23 -20.52
N GLY A 214 -11.07 -2.55 -20.55
CA GLY A 214 -12.16 -3.51 -20.55
C GLY A 214 -11.76 -4.86 -19.97
N PRO A 215 -12.68 -5.83 -19.95
CA PRO A 215 -12.39 -7.18 -19.47
C PRO A 215 -11.26 -7.83 -20.27
N GLY A 216 -10.37 -8.52 -19.57
CA GLY A 216 -9.21 -9.17 -20.17
C GLY A 216 -8.01 -9.25 -19.23
N ARG A 217 -6.95 -9.87 -19.72
CA ARG A 217 -5.67 -9.98 -19.02
C ARG A 217 -4.67 -8.97 -19.55
N TYR A 218 -3.95 -8.36 -18.63
CA TYR A 218 -2.97 -7.34 -18.91
C TYR A 218 -1.66 -7.64 -18.19
N THR A 219 -0.56 -7.25 -18.82
CA THR A 219 0.76 -7.21 -18.20
C THR A 219 1.12 -5.76 -17.89
N VAL A 220 1.40 -5.49 -16.62
CA VAL A 220 1.95 -4.22 -16.17
C VAL A 220 3.45 -4.40 -16.01
N ARG A 221 4.24 -3.60 -16.72
CA ARG A 221 5.69 -3.52 -16.58
C ARG A 221 6.05 -2.23 -15.86
N ALA A 222 6.94 -2.30 -14.89
CA ALA A 222 7.51 -1.14 -14.23
C ALA A 222 9.03 -1.25 -14.17
N SER A 223 9.72 -0.12 -14.33
CA SER A 223 11.16 -0.02 -14.14
C SER A 223 11.55 1.33 -13.57
N LEU A 224 12.78 1.45 -13.07
CA LEU A 224 13.41 2.77 -13.02
C LEU A 224 13.54 3.33 -14.44
N CYS A 225 13.19 4.60 -14.63
CA CYS A 225 13.30 5.25 -15.93
C CYS A 225 14.76 5.29 -16.39
N GLY A 226 15.04 4.79 -17.59
CA GLY A 226 16.40 4.73 -18.16
C GLY A 226 17.31 3.64 -17.58
N VAL A 227 16.85 2.84 -16.61
CA VAL A 227 17.65 1.77 -15.97
C VAL A 227 16.94 0.41 -16.10
N PRO A 228 17.10 -0.29 -17.24
CA PRO A 228 16.32 -1.49 -17.57
C PRO A 228 16.60 -2.67 -16.62
N ASP A 229 17.74 -2.69 -15.93
CA ASP A 229 18.05 -3.72 -14.94
C ASP A 229 17.09 -3.69 -13.75
N TYR A 230 16.47 -2.55 -13.45
CA TYR A 230 15.51 -2.41 -12.36
C TYR A 230 14.06 -2.57 -12.83
N GLN A 231 13.81 -3.50 -13.75
CA GLN A 231 12.48 -3.81 -14.25
C GLN A 231 11.90 -5.10 -13.70
N THR A 232 10.57 -5.17 -13.70
CA THR A 232 9.77 -6.37 -13.41
C THR A 232 8.37 -6.24 -14.04
N GLU A 233 7.63 -7.33 -14.10
CA GLU A 233 6.30 -7.40 -14.71
C GLU A 233 5.34 -8.17 -13.79
N ALA A 234 4.08 -7.72 -13.76
CA ALA A 234 3.01 -8.34 -13.01
C ALA A 234 1.74 -8.42 -13.86
N ALA A 235 1.00 -9.52 -13.72
CA ALA A 235 -0.27 -9.72 -14.40
C ALA A 235 -1.44 -9.16 -13.58
N VAL A 236 -2.43 -8.60 -14.27
CA VAL A 236 -3.70 -8.14 -13.70
C VAL A 236 -4.85 -8.57 -14.61
N GLU A 237 -5.98 -8.90 -14.01
CA GLU A 237 -7.19 -9.32 -14.74
C GLU A 237 -8.35 -8.37 -14.45
N VAL A 238 -8.92 -7.82 -15.52
CA VAL A 238 -10.17 -7.07 -15.47
C VAL A 238 -11.30 -8.06 -15.80
N THR A 239 -12.26 -8.16 -14.89
CA THR A 239 -13.44 -9.02 -15.00
C THR A 239 -14.65 -8.21 -15.48
N GLY A 240 -15.59 -8.91 -16.14
CA GLY A 240 -16.80 -8.32 -16.74
C GLY A 240 -18.06 -8.48 -15.90
#